data_AF-A0A962YDK0-F1
#
_entry.id   AF-A0A962YDK0-F1
#
_cell.length_a   1.000
_cell.length_b   1.000
_cell.length_c   1.000
_cell.angle_alpha   90.00
_cell.angle_beta   90.00
_cell.angle_gamma   90.00
#
_symmetry.space_group_name_H-M   'P 1'
#
loop_
_entity.id
_entity.type
_entity.pdbx_description
1 polymer ?
#
loop_
_entity_poly.entity_id
_entity_poly.type
_entity_poly.pdbx_seq_one_letter_code
_entity_poly.pdbx_strand_id
1 'polypeptide(L)' 'MRGGSNWSAHSWGIALDWDPEHNQLKWMHDQASLASSDYDDWWRFWEEEGWVSLGRSRNFDWMHVQAAKL' A
#
# COMPACT_ATOMS: atom_id res chain seq x y z
N MET A 1 9.61 5.16 13.12
CA MET A 1 10.50 4.55 12.12
C MET A 1 10.68 3.08 12.49
N ARG A 2 10.26 2.12 11.66
CA ARG A 2 10.62 0.71 11.84
C ARG A 2 11.33 0.22 10.58
N GLY A 3 12.63 -0.04 10.69
CA GLY A 3 13.44 -0.73 9.68
C GLY A 3 13.96 0.08 8.48
N GLY A 4 13.43 1.27 8.18
CA GLY A 4 13.88 2.11 7.06
C GLY A 4 14.73 3.32 7.48
N SER A 5 15.56 3.84 6.56
CA SER A 5 16.31 5.10 6.72
C SER A 5 15.46 6.35 6.42
N ASN A 6 14.34 6.16 5.73
CA ASN A 6 13.40 7.22 5.39
C ASN A 6 12.32 7.40 6.45
N TRP A 7 11.85 8.64 6.50
CA TRP A 7 10.66 9.08 7.20
C TRP A 7 9.39 8.36 6.68
N SER A 8 8.57 7.82 7.59
CA SER A 8 7.37 7.03 7.25
C SER A 8 6.11 7.90 7.12
N ALA A 9 5.40 7.85 5.99
CA ALA A 9 4.17 8.61 5.73
C ALA A 9 3.12 8.52 6.85
N HIS A 10 3.06 7.39 7.57
CA HIS A 10 2.23 7.21 8.77
C HIS A 10 2.50 8.27 9.86
N SER A 11 3.73 8.77 9.99
CA SER A 11 4.10 9.79 10.98
C SER A 11 3.51 11.17 10.68
N TRP A 12 2.96 11.38 9.49
CA TRP A 12 2.25 12.60 9.09
C TRP A 12 0.73 12.41 9.01
N GLY A 13 0.20 11.22 9.36
CA GLY A 13 -1.23 10.93 9.28
C GLY A 13 -1.79 10.88 7.85
N ILE A 14 -0.92 10.63 6.86
CA ILE A 14 -1.26 10.61 5.43
C ILE A 14 -1.07 9.23 4.79
N ALA A 15 -1.06 8.17 5.60
CA ALA A 15 -0.97 6.80 5.13
C ALA A 15 -1.84 5.86 5.98
N LEU A 16 -2.24 4.76 5.36
CA LEU A 16 -3.11 3.72 5.92
C LEU A 16 -2.58 2.36 5.50
N ASP A 17 -2.65 1.38 6.41
CA ASP A 17 -2.35 -0.02 6.12
C ASP A 17 -3.64 -0.86 6.27
N TRP A 18 -3.98 -1.63 5.24
CA TRP A 18 -5.18 -2.46 5.19
C TRP A 18 -4.84 -3.95 5.29
N ASP A 19 -5.56 -4.66 6.16
CA ASP A 19 -5.45 -6.11 6.33
C ASP A 19 -3.98 -6.61 6.38
N PRO A 20 -3.17 -6.12 7.33
CA PRO A 20 -1.74 -6.41 7.40
C PRO A 20 -1.44 -7.90 7.64
N GLU A 21 -2.42 -8.67 8.15
CA GLU A 21 -2.29 -10.10 8.39
C GLU A 21 -2.18 -10.90 7.08
N HIS A 22 -2.86 -10.46 6.03
CA HIS A 22 -2.87 -11.10 4.71
C HIS A 22 -2.12 -10.30 3.62
N ASN A 23 -1.42 -9.22 3.99
CA ASN A 23 -0.71 -8.32 3.08
C ASN A 23 0.60 -7.79 3.68
N GLN A 24 1.44 -8.70 4.18
CA GLN A 24 2.64 -8.32 4.95
C GLN A 24 3.58 -7.44 4.12
N LEU A 25 4.34 -6.58 4.81
CA LEU A 25 5.25 -5.57 4.25
C LEU A 25 6.12 -6.04 3.05
N LYS A 26 6.59 -7.30 3.07
CA LYS A 26 7.49 -7.84 2.04
C LYS A 26 6.78 -8.72 1.00
N TRP A 27 5.49 -8.95 1.15
CA TRP A 27 4.72 -9.77 0.22
C TRP A 27 4.55 -9.03 -1.09
N MET A 28 4.75 -9.77 -2.18
CA MET A 28 4.53 -9.31 -3.54
C MET A 28 3.14 -9.76 -4.02
N HIS A 29 2.80 -9.46 -5.27
CA HIS A 29 1.51 -9.77 -5.88
C HIS A 29 1.09 -11.24 -5.76
N ASP A 30 2.05 -12.17 -5.75
CA ASP A 30 1.80 -13.61 -5.66
C ASP A 30 1.37 -14.08 -4.27
N GLN A 31 1.53 -13.24 -3.23
CA GLN A 31 1.21 -13.59 -1.85
C GLN A 31 0.14 -12.69 -1.23
N ALA A 32 0.08 -11.42 -1.63
CA ALA A 32 -0.83 -10.43 -1.05
C ALA A 32 -2.28 -10.64 -1.51
N SER A 33 -3.22 -10.75 -0.56
CA SER A 33 -4.64 -10.88 -0.89
C SER A 33 -5.18 -9.68 -1.67
N LEU A 34 -4.70 -8.47 -1.35
CA LEU A 34 -5.08 -7.22 -2.04
C LEU A 34 -4.51 -7.11 -3.46
N ALA A 35 -3.65 -8.05 -3.88
CA ALA A 35 -3.22 -8.14 -5.27
C ALA A 35 -4.20 -8.91 -6.16
N SER A 36 -5.21 -9.57 -5.58
CA SER A 36 -6.29 -10.20 -6.35
C SER A 36 -7.04 -9.16 -7.20
N SER A 37 -7.47 -9.58 -8.39
CA SER A 37 -8.33 -8.77 -9.28
C SER A 37 -9.66 -8.37 -8.64
N ASP A 38 -10.09 -9.08 -7.59
CA ASP A 38 -11.28 -8.71 -6.82
C ASP A 38 -11.16 -7.32 -6.17
N TYR A 39 -9.93 -6.82 -6.01
CA TYR A 39 -9.62 -5.50 -5.46
C TYR A 39 -9.28 -4.45 -6.53
N ASP A 40 -9.47 -4.71 -7.83
CA ASP A 40 -9.15 -3.73 -8.87
C ASP A 40 -9.95 -2.43 -8.72
N ASP A 41 -11.25 -2.54 -8.44
CA ASP A 41 -12.11 -1.37 -8.18
C ASP A 41 -11.70 -0.63 -6.91
N TRP A 42 -11.30 -1.37 -5.87
CA TRP A 42 -10.79 -0.79 -4.63
C TRP A 42 -9.56 0.08 -4.88
N TRP A 43 -8.60 -0.43 -5.66
CA TRP A 43 -7.40 0.33 -6.02
C TRP A 43 -7.72 1.53 -6.91
N ARG A 44 -8.62 1.36 -7.89
CA ARG A 44 -9.05 2.45 -8.76
C ARG A 44 -9.57 3.64 -7.96
N PHE A 45 -10.40 3.41 -6.92
CA PHE A 45 -10.95 4.51 -6.12
C PHE A 45 -9.87 5.31 -5.38
N TRP A 46 -8.85 4.63 -4.82
CA TRP A 46 -7.71 5.32 -4.20
C TRP A 46 -6.92 6.14 -5.23
N GLU A 47 -6.66 5.56 -6.39
CA GLU A 47 -5.89 6.18 -7.48
C GLU A 47 -6.63 7.40 -8.06
N GLU A 48 -7.96 7.34 -8.19
CA GLU A 48 -8.83 8.45 -8.63
C GLU A 48 -8.78 9.65 -7.67
N GLU A 49 -8.69 9.41 -6.37
CA GLU A 49 -8.51 10.44 -5.34
C GLU A 49 -7.04 10.89 -5.19
N GLY A 50 -6.14 10.36 -6.02
CA GLY A 50 -4.73 10.75 -6.07
C GLY A 50 -3.84 10.10 -5.01
N TRP A 51 -4.33 9.06 -4.33
CA TRP A 51 -3.53 8.26 -3.40
C TRP A 51 -2.67 7.23 -4.14
N VAL A 52 -1.59 6.80 -3.49
CA VAL A 52 -0.58 5.91 -4.05
C VAL A 52 -0.51 4.61 -3.26
N SER A 53 -0.58 3.48 -3.97
CA SER A 53 -0.28 2.14 -3.44
C SER A 53 1.16 1.74 -3.77
N LEU A 54 1.91 1.30 -2.75
CA LEU A 54 3.24 0.69 -2.98
C LEU A 54 3.11 -0.67 -3.66
N GLY A 55 2.04 -1.42 -3.36
CA GLY A 55 1.73 -2.69 -4.02
C GLY A 55 1.58 -2.52 -5.53
N ARG A 56 0.72 -1.59 -5.97
CA ARG A 56 0.48 -1.33 -7.40
C ARG A 56 1.70 -0.73 -8.11
N SER A 57 2.42 0.16 -7.43
CA SER A 57 3.50 0.94 -8.07
C SER A 57 4.87 0.23 -8.06
N ARG A 58 5.13 -0.61 -7.05
CA ARG A 58 6.45 -1.20 -6.81
C ARG A 58 6.40 -2.68 -6.44
N ASN A 59 5.21 -3.28 -6.38
CA ASN A 59 5.00 -4.71 -6.10
C ASN A 59 5.53 -5.18 -4.74
N PHE A 60 5.34 -4.37 -3.70
CA PHE A 60 5.54 -4.77 -2.30
C PHE A 60 4.64 -3.93 -1.39
N ASP A 61 4.46 -4.34 -0.14
CA ASP A 61 3.68 -3.59 0.86
C ASP A 61 2.25 -3.28 0.40
N TRP A 62 1.56 -4.33 -0.07
CA TRP A 62 0.21 -4.21 -0.65
C TRP A 62 -0.86 -3.73 0.33
N MET A 63 -0.60 -3.77 1.64
CA MET A 63 -1.45 -3.14 2.64
C MET A 63 -1.43 -1.60 2.56
N HIS A 64 -0.34 -1.02 2.05
CA HIS A 64 -0.02 0.38 2.22
C HIS A 64 -0.59 1.27 1.13
N VAL A 65 -1.28 2.34 1.56
CA VAL A 65 -1.70 3.46 0.72
C VAL A 65 -1.28 4.78 1.36
N GLN A 66 -0.80 5.75 0.57
CA GLN A 66 -0.34 7.06 1.03
C GLN A 66 -0.79 8.21 0.12
N ALA A 67 -1.06 9.39 0.69
CA ALA A 67 -1.39 10.59 -0.07
C ALA A 67 -0.13 11.30 -0.64
N ALA A 68 1.07 10.89 -0.22
CA ALA A 68 2.33 11.38 -0.77
C ALA A 68 2.69 10.64 -2.06
N LYS A 69 3.34 11.35 -3.00
CA LYS A 69 3.84 10.76 -4.26
C LYS A 69 5.19 10.05 -4.06
N LEU A 70 5.56 9.21 -5.03
CA LEU A 70 6.76 8.35 -5.03
C LEU A 70 8.06 9.04 -5.41
#